data_AF-A0A7L6B865-F1
#
_entry.id   AF-A0A7L6B865-F1
#
_cell.length_a   1.000
_cell.length_b   1.000
_cell.length_c   1.000
_cell.angle_alpha   90.00
_cell.angle_beta   90.00
_cell.angle_gamma   90.00
#
_symmetry.space_group_name_H-M   'P 1'
#
loop_
_entity.id
_entity.type
_entity.pdbx_description
1 polymer ?
#
loop_
_entity_poly.entity_id
_entity_poly.type
_entity_poly.pdbx_seq_one_letter_code
_entity_poly.pdbx_strand_id
1 'polypeptide(L)'
;MKATPLRAAALAVALLGALVAGAPAQAAPNETTTSPTTDCVTNPATPKRQFRAMWIASVTNIDWPSKDSWTAPDQVAKQKAEYLGWLDLAQKLNHNAVVVQVRPTADAFWPSPYEPWSEYLTGVRGKNPGWDPLAFLVAESHKRNLEFHAWFNPYRVSMPAPGGAGADVSQLAPDSPARAHPDWVFAYPPAGVAGSRLYYNPGIPAVREFVQTAMMDAVNRYDVDGVHFDDYFYPYPSGTWQVPDDATFAQYNRGFTDKADWRRDNINLLVREMNAKIKAAKPWVKFGVSPFGIWRNASADPNGSDTTGSQSYDIISADTRKWVKEEWVDYIVPQLYWYIGQYPAADYARLVPWWAEQVRGTRVQLYIGQADYKSGDPAYGSFWMNPQELSNHLTLNRSYPEVLGNVHFSAVQVRANRLGATDIYAAEHYSRPALVPTMTHLPHKPLLFPVVTKAQREADGVRLSWRQPADGRGPLGTATSYAIYRFDGTGLAGRCDFADASHLVGTVRATDGATQSWVDTTAADGARYTYYVTALDRLANESPASPPRFVR
;
A
#
# COMPACT_ATOMS: atom_id res chain seq x y z
N MET A 1 -38.65 61.20 8.38
CA MET A 1 -39.11 60.20 7.38
C MET A 1 -37.88 59.68 6.63
N LYS A 2 -37.68 58.35 6.68
CA LYS A 2 -36.80 57.47 5.87
C LYS A 2 -35.35 57.98 5.61
N ALA A 3 -34.33 57.51 6.34
CA ALA A 3 -33.60 56.21 6.30
C ALA A 3 -32.24 56.29 5.54
N THR A 4 -31.18 56.31 6.37
CA THR A 4 -29.75 55.89 6.32
C THR A 4 -29.21 54.94 5.21
N PRO A 5 -27.89 54.57 5.15
CA PRO A 5 -26.62 55.24 5.52
C PRO A 5 -25.37 54.95 4.60
N LEU A 6 -24.28 55.69 4.88
CA LEU A 6 -22.81 55.45 4.82
C LEU A 6 -22.17 54.37 3.91
N ARG A 7 -21.05 54.77 3.26
CA ARG A 7 -19.75 54.06 3.33
C ARG A 7 -18.55 54.98 3.04
N ALA A 8 -17.48 54.75 3.79
CA ALA A 8 -16.25 55.54 3.89
C ALA A 8 -15.17 55.13 2.86
N ALA A 9 -14.26 56.05 2.55
CA ALA A 9 -13.05 55.80 1.78
C ALA A 9 -11.83 56.49 2.41
N ALA A 10 -10.74 55.70 2.50
CA ALA A 10 -9.30 55.98 2.46
C ALA A 10 -8.73 57.26 3.11
N LEU A 11 -7.75 57.06 4.00
CA LEU A 11 -6.66 58.02 4.21
C LEU A 11 -5.33 57.28 4.43
N ALA A 12 -4.28 57.73 3.73
CA ALA A 12 -2.89 57.33 3.89
C ALA A 12 -2.11 58.49 4.52
N VAL A 13 -1.20 58.22 5.46
CA VAL A 13 -0.10 59.13 5.85
C VAL A 13 1.12 58.31 6.32
N ALA A 14 2.28 58.70 5.81
CA ALA A 14 3.63 58.20 6.12
C ALA A 14 4.24 58.88 7.37
N LEU A 15 5.25 58.27 8.00
CA LEU A 15 6.22 58.99 8.85
C LEU A 15 7.57 58.26 8.98
N LEU A 16 8.63 59.08 8.99
CA LEU A 16 10.07 58.79 8.99
C LEU A 16 10.60 58.13 10.28
N GLY A 17 11.77 57.46 10.18
CA GLY A 17 12.60 57.07 11.32
C GLY A 17 14.08 56.84 10.97
N ALA A 18 14.92 57.77 11.44
CA ALA A 18 16.39 57.91 11.53
C ALA A 18 17.36 56.74 11.24
N LEU A 19 18.47 57.13 10.57
CA LEU A 19 19.76 56.44 10.48
C LEU A 19 20.56 56.49 11.80
N VAL A 20 21.08 55.34 12.24
CA VAL A 20 22.25 55.24 13.13
C VAL A 20 23.21 54.22 12.52
N ALA A 21 24.44 54.66 12.25
CA ALA A 21 25.52 53.82 11.75
C ALA A 21 26.13 53.00 12.91
N GLY A 22 26.22 51.68 12.72
CA GLY A 22 27.00 50.76 13.54
C GLY A 22 27.91 49.91 12.65
N ALA A 23 29.20 49.84 13.01
CA ALA A 23 30.25 49.10 12.32
C ALA A 23 29.92 47.60 12.14
N PRO A 24 30.48 46.91 11.13
CA PRO A 24 30.21 45.50 10.91
C PRO A 24 30.90 44.69 12.02
N ALA A 25 30.10 44.07 12.89
CA ALA A 25 30.58 43.02 13.77
C ALA A 25 30.94 41.81 12.92
N GLN A 26 32.23 41.47 12.90
CA GLN A 26 32.73 40.20 12.37
C GLN A 26 32.01 39.06 13.09
N ALA A 27 31.27 38.25 12.33
CA ALA A 27 30.71 37.01 12.83
C ALA A 27 31.86 36.10 13.23
N ALA A 28 31.97 35.81 14.52
CA ALA A 28 32.77 34.70 15.00
C ALA A 28 32.28 33.40 14.31
N PRO A 29 33.18 32.48 13.94
CA PRO A 29 32.74 31.19 13.41
C PRO A 29 31.91 30.51 14.48
N ASN A 30 30.65 30.20 14.15
CA ASN A 30 29.83 29.29 14.95
C ASN A 30 30.58 27.96 15.00
N GLU A 31 31.18 27.66 16.15
CA GLU A 31 31.51 26.31 16.53
C GLU A 31 30.20 25.52 16.46
N THR A 32 30.09 24.68 15.43
CA THR A 32 29.12 23.61 15.36
C THR A 32 29.41 22.70 16.55
N THR A 33 28.74 22.94 17.67
CA THR A 33 28.50 21.90 18.67
C THR A 33 27.68 20.81 17.99
N THR A 34 28.38 19.87 17.34
CA THR A 34 27.87 18.53 17.09
C THR A 34 27.60 17.92 18.44
N SER A 35 26.36 18.08 18.94
CA SER A 35 25.83 17.18 19.94
C SER A 35 26.06 15.76 19.41
N PRO A 36 26.73 14.88 20.15
CA PRO A 36 26.89 13.50 19.71
C PRO A 36 25.49 12.89 19.65
N THR A 37 25.00 12.64 18.44
CA THR A 37 23.90 11.70 18.25
C THR A 37 24.46 10.34 18.61
N THR A 38 24.37 9.94 19.88
CA THR A 38 24.52 8.54 20.24
C THR A 38 23.40 7.80 19.53
N ASP A 39 23.76 7.12 18.44
CA ASP A 39 22.88 6.21 17.73
C ASP A 39 22.46 5.11 18.70
N CYS A 40 21.15 4.94 18.87
CA CYS A 40 20.61 3.89 19.72
C CYS A 40 20.96 2.53 19.10
N VAL A 41 21.48 1.61 19.91
CA VAL A 41 21.66 0.21 19.50
C VAL A 41 20.27 -0.41 19.33
N THR A 42 19.96 -0.92 18.15
CA THR A 42 18.67 -1.56 17.84
C THR A 42 18.86 -3.04 17.56
N ASN A 43 17.83 -3.84 17.84
CA ASN A 43 17.76 -5.22 17.42
C ASN A 43 17.17 -5.33 15.99
N PRO A 44 17.97 -5.70 14.98
CA PRO A 44 17.48 -5.83 13.60
C PRO A 44 16.47 -6.97 13.43
N ALA A 45 16.37 -7.90 14.39
CA ALA A 45 15.36 -8.97 14.38
C ALA A 45 13.94 -8.46 14.71
N THR A 46 13.82 -7.31 15.37
CA THR A 46 12.55 -6.71 15.81
C THR A 46 12.48 -5.25 15.35
N PRO A 47 12.48 -4.98 14.04
CA PRO A 47 12.47 -3.60 13.54
C PRO A 47 11.20 -2.88 14.02
N LYS A 48 11.36 -1.65 14.52
CA LYS A 48 10.24 -0.81 14.96
C LYS A 48 9.21 -0.61 13.86
N ARG A 49 9.71 -0.37 12.64
CA ARG A 49 8.91 -0.01 11.46
C ARG A 49 9.16 -1.00 10.35
N GLN A 50 8.08 -1.57 9.83
CA GLN A 50 8.13 -2.49 8.70
C GLN A 50 6.74 -2.60 8.09
N PHE A 51 6.61 -2.42 6.77
CA PHE A 51 5.35 -2.69 6.08
C PHE A 51 5.18 -4.20 5.93
N ARG A 52 4.05 -4.73 6.40
CA ARG A 52 3.76 -6.17 6.40
C ARG A 52 2.35 -6.38 5.92
N ALA A 53 2.22 -6.93 4.72
CA ALA A 53 0.92 -7.07 4.07
C ALA A 53 0.81 -8.36 3.26
N MET A 54 -0.41 -8.70 2.89
CA MET A 54 -0.71 -9.73 1.89
C MET A 54 -1.70 -9.18 0.87
N TRP A 55 -1.56 -9.64 -0.37
CA TRP A 55 -2.56 -9.39 -1.40
C TRP A 55 -3.77 -10.31 -1.20
N ILE A 56 -4.96 -9.74 -1.31
CA ILE A 56 -6.25 -10.45 -1.35
C ILE A 56 -6.84 -10.19 -2.74
N ALA A 57 -6.54 -11.08 -3.68
CA ALA A 57 -6.97 -11.04 -5.06
C ALA A 57 -8.41 -11.53 -5.22
N SER A 58 -9.19 -10.82 -6.02
CA SER A 58 -10.60 -11.11 -6.28
C SER A 58 -10.84 -11.67 -7.68
N VAL A 59 -9.98 -11.36 -8.64
CA VAL A 59 -10.06 -11.89 -10.00
C VAL A 59 -10.06 -13.41 -9.99
N THR A 60 -10.99 -14.02 -10.72
CA THR A 60 -11.23 -15.48 -10.74
C THR A 60 -11.49 -16.11 -9.37
N ASN A 61 -11.80 -15.31 -8.35
CA ASN A 61 -11.99 -15.73 -6.96
C ASN A 61 -10.76 -16.42 -6.35
N ILE A 62 -9.54 -15.88 -6.61
CA ILE A 62 -8.29 -16.45 -6.08
C ILE A 62 -8.34 -16.50 -4.55
N ASP A 63 -8.48 -15.34 -3.88
CA ASP A 63 -8.49 -15.25 -2.42
C ASP A 63 -9.88 -14.97 -1.85
N TRP A 64 -10.55 -13.93 -2.36
CA TRP A 64 -11.83 -13.50 -1.81
C TRP A 64 -12.70 -12.71 -2.82
N PRO A 65 -14.03 -12.91 -2.80
CA PRO A 65 -14.76 -13.96 -2.08
C PRO A 65 -14.60 -15.32 -2.77
N SER A 66 -14.88 -16.42 -2.06
CA SER A 66 -14.85 -17.75 -2.67
C SER A 66 -16.02 -17.95 -3.65
N LYS A 67 -15.87 -18.84 -4.65
CA LYS A 67 -16.98 -19.23 -5.53
C LYS A 67 -18.11 -19.93 -4.78
N ASP A 68 -17.76 -20.69 -3.74
CA ASP A 68 -18.72 -21.38 -2.88
C ASP A 68 -19.66 -20.39 -2.15
N SER A 69 -19.20 -19.14 -1.95
CA SER A 69 -20.04 -18.09 -1.38
C SER A 69 -21.24 -17.74 -2.26
N TRP A 70 -21.16 -17.93 -3.59
CA TRP A 70 -22.19 -17.50 -4.52
C TRP A 70 -23.51 -18.23 -4.30
N THR A 71 -23.43 -19.51 -3.95
CA THR A 71 -24.59 -20.41 -3.74
C THR A 71 -24.90 -20.63 -2.26
N ALA A 72 -24.23 -19.92 -1.35
CA ALA A 72 -24.50 -20.02 0.08
C ALA A 72 -25.92 -19.49 0.39
N PRO A 73 -26.67 -20.09 1.35
CA PRO A 73 -28.01 -19.62 1.72
C PRO A 73 -28.04 -18.14 2.13
N ASP A 74 -26.98 -17.67 2.78
CA ASP A 74 -26.70 -16.26 3.02
C ASP A 74 -25.32 -15.91 2.44
N GLN A 75 -25.32 -15.55 1.15
CA GLN A 75 -24.13 -15.13 0.40
C GLN A 75 -23.39 -14.00 1.11
N VAL A 76 -24.10 -12.97 1.57
CA VAL A 76 -23.49 -11.78 2.17
C VAL A 76 -22.80 -12.14 3.50
N ALA A 77 -23.47 -12.89 4.37
CA ALA A 77 -22.86 -13.34 5.62
C ALA A 77 -21.64 -14.22 5.37
N LYS A 78 -21.70 -15.13 4.39
CA LYS A 78 -20.57 -15.99 4.02
C LYS A 78 -19.36 -15.16 3.55
N GLN A 79 -19.56 -14.20 2.65
CA GLN A 79 -18.49 -13.34 2.14
C GLN A 79 -17.88 -12.49 3.25
N LYS A 80 -18.71 -11.90 4.12
CA LYS A 80 -18.24 -11.15 5.28
C LYS A 80 -17.39 -12.02 6.21
N ALA A 81 -17.87 -13.22 6.55
CA ALA A 81 -17.15 -14.15 7.41
C ALA A 81 -15.79 -14.59 6.81
N GLU A 82 -15.74 -14.86 5.52
CA GLU A 82 -14.48 -15.17 4.83
C GLU A 82 -13.48 -14.01 4.92
N TYR A 83 -13.94 -12.77 4.71
CA TYR A 83 -13.07 -11.61 4.81
C TYR A 83 -12.54 -11.40 6.23
N LEU A 84 -13.39 -11.55 7.25
CA LEU A 84 -12.96 -11.48 8.64
C LEU A 84 -11.88 -12.52 8.95
N GLY A 85 -12.01 -13.74 8.42
CA GLY A 85 -10.96 -14.77 8.55
C GLY A 85 -9.61 -14.37 7.92
N TRP A 86 -9.62 -13.58 6.85
CA TRP A 86 -8.38 -13.02 6.29
C TRP A 86 -7.75 -11.97 7.20
N LEU A 87 -8.56 -11.10 7.79
CA LEU A 87 -8.05 -10.09 8.71
C LEU A 87 -7.53 -10.71 10.01
N ASP A 88 -8.21 -11.75 10.51
CA ASP A 88 -7.77 -12.49 11.69
C ASP A 88 -6.42 -13.19 11.44
N LEU A 89 -6.21 -13.74 10.23
CA LEU A 89 -4.92 -14.27 9.80
C LEU A 89 -3.84 -13.17 9.73
N ALA A 90 -4.15 -12.02 9.16
CA ALA A 90 -3.23 -10.88 9.10
C ALA A 90 -2.77 -10.45 10.51
N GLN A 91 -3.71 -10.33 11.46
CA GLN A 91 -3.37 -10.02 12.86
C GLN A 91 -2.52 -11.11 13.51
N LYS A 92 -2.86 -12.40 13.31
CA LYS A 92 -2.07 -13.53 13.83
C LYS A 92 -0.61 -13.47 13.36
N LEU A 93 -0.37 -13.03 12.13
CA LEU A 93 0.96 -12.92 11.51
C LEU A 93 1.60 -11.54 11.69
N ASN A 94 1.08 -10.69 12.59
CA ASN A 94 1.56 -9.32 12.83
C ASN A 94 1.70 -8.49 11.54
N HIS A 95 0.81 -8.70 10.57
CA HIS A 95 0.65 -7.78 9.44
C HIS A 95 0.00 -6.48 9.93
N ASN A 96 0.31 -5.38 9.25
CA ASN A 96 -0.23 -4.06 9.54
C ASN A 96 -1.00 -3.45 8.38
N ALA A 97 -1.11 -4.16 7.24
CA ALA A 97 -1.93 -3.76 6.12
C ALA A 97 -2.47 -4.97 5.33
N VAL A 98 -3.54 -4.73 4.57
CA VAL A 98 -4.06 -5.65 3.54
C VAL A 98 -4.20 -4.90 2.21
N VAL A 99 -3.85 -5.57 1.11
CA VAL A 99 -3.96 -5.00 -0.24
C VAL A 99 -5.05 -5.77 -1.00
N VAL A 100 -6.23 -5.17 -1.17
CA VAL A 100 -7.43 -5.90 -1.59
C VAL A 100 -7.87 -5.46 -2.98
N GLN A 101 -8.05 -6.41 -3.89
CA GLN A 101 -8.45 -6.13 -5.27
C GLN A 101 -9.93 -5.75 -5.34
N VAL A 102 -10.21 -4.46 -5.54
CA VAL A 102 -11.56 -3.90 -5.57
C VAL A 102 -12.04 -3.57 -6.98
N ARG A 103 -11.11 -3.53 -7.96
CA ARG A 103 -11.38 -3.39 -9.39
C ARG A 103 -10.53 -4.36 -10.22
N PRO A 104 -10.95 -5.62 -10.38
CA PRO A 104 -10.18 -6.63 -11.10
C PRO A 104 -10.27 -6.54 -12.63
N THR A 105 -11.44 -6.22 -13.20
CA THR A 105 -11.73 -6.32 -14.65
C THR A 105 -12.72 -5.24 -15.10
N ALA A 106 -12.37 -3.96 -14.92
CA ALA A 106 -13.24 -2.82 -15.25
C ALA A 106 -14.65 -2.92 -14.63
N ASP A 107 -14.68 -3.37 -13.38
CA ASP A 107 -15.84 -3.65 -12.56
C ASP A 107 -15.56 -3.28 -11.10
N ALA A 108 -16.61 -3.10 -10.30
CA ALA A 108 -16.50 -2.52 -8.97
C ALA A 108 -16.97 -3.47 -7.85
N PHE A 109 -16.25 -3.41 -6.74
CA PHE A 109 -16.64 -3.99 -5.44
C PHE A 109 -17.39 -2.97 -4.55
N TRP A 110 -17.95 -1.94 -5.17
CA TRP A 110 -18.73 -0.88 -4.54
C TRP A 110 -19.81 -0.39 -5.51
N PRO A 111 -20.85 0.33 -5.05
CA PRO A 111 -21.89 0.89 -5.92
C PRO A 111 -21.36 2.07 -6.73
N SER A 112 -20.50 1.78 -7.71
CA SER A 112 -19.90 2.73 -8.63
C SER A 112 -20.93 3.24 -9.64
N PRO A 113 -20.97 4.54 -9.95
CA PRO A 113 -21.76 5.05 -11.06
C PRO A 113 -21.04 4.93 -12.43
N TYR A 114 -19.76 4.50 -12.43
CA TYR A 114 -18.92 4.46 -13.63
C TYR A 114 -18.73 3.05 -14.19
N GLU A 115 -18.80 2.02 -13.34
CA GLU A 115 -18.50 0.64 -13.72
C GLU A 115 -19.47 -0.33 -13.08
N PRO A 116 -19.77 -1.45 -13.76
CA PRO A 116 -20.72 -2.45 -13.28
C PRO A 116 -20.23 -3.14 -12.00
N TRP A 117 -21.16 -3.74 -11.27
CA TRP A 117 -20.80 -4.67 -10.20
C TRP A 117 -19.97 -5.83 -10.70
N SER A 118 -18.93 -6.17 -9.95
CA SER A 118 -18.05 -7.28 -10.27
C SER A 118 -18.77 -8.63 -10.27
N GLU A 119 -18.50 -9.44 -11.30
CA GLU A 119 -19.03 -10.81 -11.38
C GLU A 119 -18.51 -11.68 -10.23
N TYR A 120 -17.33 -11.35 -9.68
CA TYR A 120 -16.70 -12.17 -8.64
C TYR A 120 -17.47 -12.14 -7.32
N LEU A 121 -18.37 -11.17 -7.12
CA LEU A 121 -19.25 -11.11 -5.94
C LEU A 121 -20.45 -12.05 -6.04
N THR A 122 -20.97 -12.33 -7.25
CA THR A 122 -22.28 -13.00 -7.39
C THR A 122 -22.32 -14.13 -8.42
N GLY A 123 -21.24 -14.31 -9.19
CA GLY A 123 -21.19 -15.15 -10.39
C GLY A 123 -21.84 -14.54 -11.62
N VAL A 124 -22.42 -13.33 -11.52
CA VAL A 124 -23.16 -12.67 -12.61
C VAL A 124 -22.66 -11.24 -12.80
N ARG A 125 -22.17 -10.91 -14.01
CA ARG A 125 -21.67 -9.57 -14.38
C ARG A 125 -22.74 -8.50 -14.19
N GLY A 126 -22.40 -7.40 -13.51
CA GLY A 126 -23.31 -6.28 -13.28
C GLY A 126 -24.41 -6.54 -12.25
N LYS A 127 -24.51 -7.75 -11.68
CA LYS A 127 -25.52 -8.04 -10.67
C LYS A 127 -25.14 -7.41 -9.33
N ASN A 128 -26.00 -6.54 -8.84
CA ASN A 128 -25.90 -5.94 -7.50
C ASN A 128 -25.91 -7.04 -6.42
N PRO A 129 -24.90 -7.11 -5.53
CA PRO A 129 -24.83 -8.11 -4.47
C PRO A 129 -25.78 -7.84 -3.29
N GLY A 130 -26.46 -6.69 -3.26
CA GLY A 130 -27.39 -6.30 -2.19
C GLY A 130 -26.74 -5.62 -0.98
N TRP A 131 -25.46 -5.29 -1.06
CA TRP A 131 -24.70 -4.60 0.00
C TRP A 131 -23.56 -3.77 -0.63
N ASP A 132 -22.86 -2.98 0.19
CA ASP A 132 -21.63 -2.27 -0.20
C ASP A 132 -20.41 -3.01 0.38
N PRO A 133 -19.70 -3.83 -0.41
CA PRO A 133 -18.52 -4.54 0.05
C PRO A 133 -17.41 -3.61 0.50
N LEU A 134 -17.03 -2.63 -0.33
CA LEU A 134 -15.88 -1.77 -0.02
C LEU A 134 -16.05 -1.00 1.29
N ALA A 135 -17.26 -0.54 1.63
CA ALA A 135 -17.55 0.06 2.93
C ALA A 135 -17.20 -0.89 4.10
N PHE A 136 -17.63 -2.15 4.00
CA PHE A 136 -17.37 -3.16 5.02
C PHE A 136 -15.89 -3.54 5.10
N LEU A 137 -15.23 -3.72 3.94
CA LEU A 137 -13.82 -4.13 3.89
C LEU A 137 -12.91 -3.12 4.59
N VAL A 138 -13.11 -1.82 4.33
CA VAL A 138 -12.37 -0.73 4.97
C VAL A 138 -12.66 -0.71 6.47
N ALA A 139 -13.94 -0.71 6.86
CA ALA A 139 -14.32 -0.60 8.27
C ALA A 139 -13.78 -1.77 9.11
N GLU A 140 -13.86 -3.00 8.63
CA GLU A 140 -13.38 -4.18 9.37
C GLU A 140 -11.86 -4.27 9.43
N SER A 141 -11.15 -3.79 8.40
CA SER A 141 -9.69 -3.67 8.42
C SER A 141 -9.25 -2.67 9.49
N HIS A 142 -9.89 -1.49 9.53
CA HIS A 142 -9.57 -0.47 10.52
C HIS A 142 -9.87 -0.89 11.95
N LYS A 143 -10.97 -1.62 12.20
CA LYS A 143 -11.27 -2.18 13.53
C LYS A 143 -10.14 -3.06 14.07
N ARG A 144 -9.36 -3.68 13.17
CA ARG A 144 -8.22 -4.54 13.48
C ARG A 144 -6.87 -3.83 13.40
N ASN A 145 -6.89 -2.51 13.25
CA ASN A 145 -5.73 -1.65 13.06
C ASN A 145 -4.87 -2.01 11.84
N LEU A 146 -5.50 -2.53 10.77
CA LEU A 146 -4.85 -2.79 9.49
C LEU A 146 -5.11 -1.61 8.56
N GLU A 147 -4.07 -1.12 7.88
CA GLU A 147 -4.24 -0.23 6.73
C GLU A 147 -4.92 -0.99 5.59
N PHE A 148 -5.89 -0.36 4.92
CA PHE A 148 -6.56 -0.89 3.75
C PHE A 148 -6.05 -0.18 2.48
N HIS A 149 -5.35 -0.94 1.64
CA HIS A 149 -4.92 -0.48 0.33
C HIS A 149 -5.87 -1.01 -0.74
N ALA A 150 -6.60 -0.13 -1.39
CA ALA A 150 -7.50 -0.47 -2.50
C ALA A 150 -6.67 -0.77 -3.76
N TRP A 151 -6.71 -2.03 -4.21
CA TRP A 151 -6.01 -2.47 -5.41
C TRP A 151 -6.92 -2.42 -6.64
N PHE A 152 -6.46 -1.70 -7.66
CA PHE A 152 -7.11 -1.56 -8.94
C PHE A 152 -6.21 -2.09 -10.06
N ASN A 153 -6.79 -2.86 -10.98
CA ASN A 153 -6.19 -3.10 -12.29
C ASN A 153 -6.68 -2.01 -13.24
N PRO A 154 -5.82 -1.19 -13.87
CA PRO A 154 -6.26 -0.01 -14.61
C PRO A 154 -6.92 -0.31 -15.96
N TYR A 155 -6.41 -1.27 -16.73
CA TYR A 155 -6.77 -1.40 -18.16
C TYR A 155 -7.41 -2.73 -18.55
N ARG A 156 -7.43 -3.74 -17.69
CA ARG A 156 -8.10 -5.00 -18.00
C ARG A 156 -9.63 -4.80 -18.00
N VAL A 157 -10.28 -5.20 -19.09
CA VAL A 157 -11.75 -5.15 -19.24
C VAL A 157 -12.37 -6.54 -19.12
N SER A 158 -11.67 -7.59 -19.52
CA SER A 158 -12.18 -8.95 -19.38
C SER A 158 -11.08 -9.98 -19.11
N MET A 159 -11.53 -11.17 -18.71
CA MET A 159 -10.73 -12.39 -18.68
C MET A 159 -11.06 -13.30 -19.88
N PRO A 160 -10.15 -14.21 -20.27
CA PRO A 160 -10.39 -15.11 -21.40
C PRO A 160 -11.65 -15.98 -21.24
N ALA A 161 -12.33 -16.26 -22.35
CA ALA A 161 -13.45 -17.20 -22.39
C ALA A 161 -12.98 -18.66 -22.18
N PRO A 162 -13.85 -19.57 -21.70
CA PRO A 162 -15.23 -19.34 -21.28
C PRO A 162 -15.36 -18.80 -19.85
N GLY A 163 -14.26 -18.70 -19.09
CA GLY A 163 -14.28 -18.25 -17.69
C GLY A 163 -14.56 -16.76 -17.50
N GLY A 164 -14.25 -15.93 -18.49
CA GLY A 164 -14.59 -14.50 -18.58
C GLY A 164 -15.31 -14.16 -19.89
N ALA A 165 -15.46 -12.87 -20.18
CA ALA A 165 -16.15 -12.38 -21.38
C ALA A 165 -15.35 -12.58 -22.68
N GLY A 166 -14.06 -12.94 -22.61
CA GLY A 166 -13.20 -13.08 -23.77
C GLY A 166 -13.06 -11.76 -24.55
N ALA A 167 -13.01 -11.86 -25.87
CA ALA A 167 -12.85 -10.73 -26.78
C ALA A 167 -14.16 -10.04 -27.20
N ASP A 168 -15.31 -10.58 -26.78
CA ASP A 168 -16.62 -10.15 -27.26
C ASP A 168 -17.23 -9.13 -26.30
N VAL A 169 -17.29 -7.88 -26.75
CA VAL A 169 -17.86 -6.76 -26.00
C VAL A 169 -19.33 -7.01 -25.62
N SER A 170 -20.07 -7.80 -26.40
CA SER A 170 -21.47 -8.12 -26.10
C SER A 170 -21.64 -9.03 -24.88
N GLN A 171 -20.58 -9.73 -24.47
CA GLN A 171 -20.55 -10.59 -23.28
C GLN A 171 -20.25 -9.81 -21.98
N LEU A 172 -19.93 -8.53 -22.07
CA LEU A 172 -19.78 -7.66 -20.90
C LEU A 172 -21.14 -7.32 -20.27
N ALA A 173 -21.13 -6.87 -19.02
CA ALA A 173 -22.33 -6.35 -18.35
C ALA A 173 -23.04 -5.30 -19.23
N PRO A 174 -24.38 -5.25 -19.29
CA PRO A 174 -25.11 -4.31 -20.16
C PRO A 174 -24.74 -2.83 -20.00
N ASP A 175 -24.40 -2.44 -18.78
CA ASP A 175 -23.98 -1.11 -18.35
C ASP A 175 -22.46 -0.91 -18.39
N SER A 176 -21.70 -1.86 -18.94
CA SER A 176 -20.25 -1.71 -19.09
C SER A 176 -19.90 -0.52 -20.02
N PRO A 177 -19.01 0.40 -19.62
CA PRO A 177 -18.59 1.52 -20.46
C PRO A 177 -17.95 1.08 -21.77
N ALA A 178 -17.30 -0.09 -21.79
CA ALA A 178 -16.74 -0.66 -23.01
C ALA A 178 -17.80 -1.06 -24.05
N ARG A 179 -19.07 -1.27 -23.66
CA ARG A 179 -20.18 -1.46 -24.60
C ARG A 179 -20.66 -0.14 -25.22
N ALA A 180 -20.64 0.95 -24.45
CA ALA A 180 -20.99 2.28 -24.93
C ALA A 180 -19.86 2.89 -25.80
N HIS A 181 -18.62 2.53 -25.49
CA HIS A 181 -17.41 2.97 -26.17
C HIS A 181 -16.59 1.78 -26.67
N PRO A 182 -17.06 1.03 -27.68
CA PRO A 182 -16.29 -0.07 -28.25
C PRO A 182 -14.98 0.40 -28.89
N ASP A 183 -14.88 1.67 -29.26
CA ASP A 183 -13.66 2.32 -29.75
C ASP A 183 -12.59 2.54 -28.67
N TRP A 184 -12.95 2.40 -27.39
CA TRP A 184 -12.01 2.52 -26.27
C TRP A 184 -11.24 1.24 -25.97
N VAL A 185 -11.68 0.11 -26.53
CA VAL A 185 -11.13 -1.20 -26.21
C VAL A 185 -10.49 -1.87 -27.42
N PHE A 186 -9.55 -2.77 -27.14
CA PHE A 186 -9.05 -3.72 -28.14
C PHE A 186 -8.94 -5.12 -27.55
N ALA A 187 -9.02 -6.13 -28.42
CA ALA A 187 -8.79 -7.52 -28.07
C ALA A 187 -7.30 -7.87 -28.16
N TYR A 188 -6.76 -8.54 -27.15
CA TYR A 188 -5.39 -9.03 -27.17
C TYR A 188 -5.21 -10.37 -26.39
N PRO A 189 -4.57 -11.41 -26.98
CA PRO A 189 -4.30 -11.57 -28.42
C PRO A 189 -5.57 -11.38 -29.27
N PRO A 190 -5.50 -11.30 -30.61
CA PRO A 190 -6.66 -10.99 -31.43
C PRO A 190 -7.86 -11.92 -31.17
N ALA A 191 -9.07 -11.40 -31.41
CA ALA A 191 -10.30 -12.18 -31.25
C ALA A 191 -10.24 -13.49 -32.04
N GLY A 192 -10.70 -14.58 -31.43
CA GLY A 192 -10.59 -15.94 -31.98
C GLY A 192 -9.30 -16.68 -31.59
N VAL A 193 -8.32 -16.00 -30.97
CA VAL A 193 -7.12 -16.63 -30.41
C VAL A 193 -7.37 -17.05 -28.96
N ALA A 194 -6.89 -18.24 -28.59
CA ALA A 194 -6.96 -18.72 -27.21
C ALA A 194 -6.28 -17.72 -26.25
N GLY A 195 -6.94 -17.42 -25.13
CA GLY A 195 -6.46 -16.42 -24.18
C GLY A 195 -6.80 -14.97 -24.54
N SER A 196 -7.49 -14.73 -25.67
CA SER A 196 -7.98 -13.39 -26.05
C SER A 196 -8.90 -12.82 -24.99
N ARG A 197 -8.66 -11.55 -24.67
CA ARG A 197 -9.46 -10.75 -23.74
C ARG A 197 -9.43 -9.27 -24.14
N LEU A 198 -10.26 -8.46 -23.52
CA LEU A 198 -10.40 -7.04 -23.80
C LEU A 198 -9.56 -6.20 -22.84
N TYR A 199 -8.99 -5.14 -23.39
CA TYR A 199 -8.26 -4.11 -22.67
C TYR A 199 -8.75 -2.74 -23.09
N TYR A 200 -8.85 -1.83 -22.13
CA TYR A 200 -8.91 -0.40 -22.39
C TYR A 200 -7.61 0.06 -23.05
N ASN A 201 -7.71 0.94 -24.05
CA ASN A 201 -6.56 1.44 -24.78
C ASN A 201 -5.85 2.60 -24.04
N PRO A 202 -4.64 2.41 -23.50
CA PRO A 202 -3.95 3.46 -22.73
C PRO A 202 -3.59 4.68 -23.56
N GLY A 203 -3.52 4.53 -24.90
CA GLY A 203 -3.17 5.60 -25.82
C GLY A 203 -4.27 6.62 -26.08
N ILE A 204 -5.50 6.35 -25.64
CA ILE A 204 -6.64 7.27 -25.81
C ILE A 204 -6.74 8.16 -24.56
N PRO A 205 -6.60 9.50 -24.66
CA PRO A 205 -6.67 10.38 -23.50
C PRO A 205 -7.98 10.27 -22.71
N ALA A 206 -9.13 10.10 -23.40
CA ALA A 206 -10.43 9.92 -22.76
C ALA A 206 -10.50 8.65 -21.91
N VAL A 207 -9.87 7.55 -22.36
CA VAL A 207 -9.78 6.30 -21.59
C VAL A 207 -8.97 6.50 -20.33
N ARG A 208 -7.83 7.19 -20.42
CA ARG A 208 -6.98 7.48 -19.25
C ARG A 208 -7.72 8.30 -18.19
N GLU A 209 -8.44 9.35 -18.60
CA GLU A 209 -9.26 10.15 -17.67
C GLU A 209 -10.41 9.33 -17.08
N PHE A 210 -11.09 8.51 -17.90
CA PHE A 210 -12.18 7.65 -17.44
C PHE A 210 -11.72 6.68 -16.35
N VAL A 211 -10.64 5.92 -16.58
CA VAL A 211 -10.19 4.92 -15.60
C VAL A 211 -9.76 5.58 -14.29
N GLN A 212 -9.08 6.75 -14.35
CA GLN A 212 -8.75 7.54 -13.16
C GLN A 212 -10.01 8.02 -12.44
N THR A 213 -11.02 8.49 -13.17
CA THR A 213 -12.30 8.93 -12.60
C THR A 213 -13.02 7.78 -11.88
N ALA A 214 -13.12 6.60 -12.52
CA ALA A 214 -13.73 5.43 -11.92
C ALA A 214 -13.04 5.01 -10.62
N MET A 215 -11.70 4.98 -10.60
CA MET A 215 -10.93 4.66 -9.40
C MET A 215 -11.02 5.74 -8.32
N MET A 216 -11.04 7.02 -8.72
CA MET A 216 -11.18 8.14 -7.78
C MET A 216 -12.55 8.20 -7.12
N ASP A 217 -13.62 7.61 -7.70
CA ASP A 217 -14.90 7.44 -7.01
C ASP A 217 -14.72 6.69 -5.69
N ALA A 218 -14.02 5.56 -5.73
CA ALA A 218 -13.70 4.79 -4.53
C ALA A 218 -12.80 5.60 -3.57
N VAL A 219 -11.74 6.23 -4.07
CA VAL A 219 -10.83 7.04 -3.25
C VAL A 219 -11.57 8.16 -2.52
N ASN A 220 -12.50 8.84 -3.19
CA ASN A 220 -13.25 9.93 -2.59
C ASN A 220 -14.23 9.45 -1.52
N ARG A 221 -14.93 8.34 -1.77
CA ARG A 221 -16.04 7.85 -0.94
C ARG A 221 -15.62 7.05 0.29
N TYR A 222 -14.50 6.32 0.20
CA TYR A 222 -14.08 5.39 1.25
C TYR A 222 -12.82 5.87 1.95
N ASP A 223 -12.66 5.54 3.23
CA ASP A 223 -11.50 5.91 4.06
C ASP A 223 -10.29 4.99 3.80
N VAL A 224 -9.89 4.83 2.55
CA VAL A 224 -8.73 4.02 2.18
C VAL A 224 -7.43 4.64 2.70
N ASP A 225 -6.46 3.80 3.04
CA ASP A 225 -5.12 4.22 3.47
C ASP A 225 -4.16 4.35 2.27
N GLY A 226 -4.39 3.52 1.25
CA GLY A 226 -3.60 3.52 0.03
C GLY A 226 -4.39 3.14 -1.21
N VAL A 227 -3.86 3.55 -2.35
CA VAL A 227 -4.22 3.11 -3.70
C VAL A 227 -3.06 2.29 -4.23
N HIS A 228 -3.36 1.11 -4.76
CA HIS A 228 -2.38 0.15 -5.24
C HIS A 228 -2.68 -0.25 -6.69
N PHE A 229 -1.72 -0.10 -7.59
CA PHE A 229 -1.76 -0.77 -8.90
C PHE A 229 -0.81 -1.97 -8.90
N ASP A 230 -1.20 -3.04 -9.59
CA ASP A 230 -0.35 -4.20 -9.84
C ASP A 230 0.48 -4.00 -11.14
N ASP A 231 0.82 -5.08 -11.81
CA ASP A 231 1.74 -5.14 -12.93
C ASP A 231 1.09 -5.14 -14.32
N TYR A 232 -0.23 -4.90 -14.41
CA TYR A 232 -0.94 -4.91 -15.70
C TYR A 232 -1.11 -3.49 -16.26
N PHE A 233 -0.25 -3.16 -17.22
CA PHE A 233 -0.31 -1.92 -18.01
C PHE A 233 -0.73 -2.23 -19.44
N TYR A 234 0.22 -2.26 -20.39
CA TYR A 234 -0.04 -2.91 -21.68
C TYR A 234 -0.08 -4.44 -21.51
N PRO A 235 -0.80 -5.17 -22.39
CA PRO A 235 -0.87 -6.62 -22.31
C PRO A 235 0.51 -7.28 -22.47
N TYR A 236 0.67 -8.43 -21.82
CA TYR A 236 1.88 -9.24 -21.93
C TYR A 236 1.99 -9.77 -23.37
N PRO A 237 3.20 -9.92 -23.94
CA PRO A 237 3.37 -10.53 -25.25
C PRO A 237 2.65 -11.89 -25.36
N SER A 238 1.94 -12.11 -26.47
CA SER A 238 1.26 -13.37 -26.76
C SER A 238 1.60 -13.78 -28.19
N GLY A 239 2.46 -14.79 -28.33
CA GLY A 239 3.01 -15.17 -29.63
C GLY A 239 3.70 -14.00 -30.33
N THR A 240 3.43 -13.84 -31.63
CA THR A 240 3.96 -12.75 -32.46
C THR A 240 2.97 -11.59 -32.64
N TRP A 241 1.83 -11.62 -31.94
CA TRP A 241 0.78 -10.63 -32.10
C TRP A 241 1.21 -9.26 -31.58
N GLN A 242 0.90 -8.22 -32.37
CA GLN A 242 1.14 -6.84 -31.98
C GLN A 242 -0.10 -6.27 -31.31
N VAL A 243 0.09 -5.37 -30.34
CA VAL A 243 -1.00 -4.58 -29.78
C VAL A 243 -1.56 -3.69 -30.90
N PRO A 244 -2.88 -3.72 -31.19
CA PRO A 244 -3.47 -3.05 -32.34
C PRO A 244 -3.76 -1.56 -32.06
N ASP A 245 -2.73 -0.78 -31.78
CA ASP A 245 -2.84 0.66 -31.42
C ASP A 245 -2.22 1.61 -32.46
N ASP A 246 -2.02 1.15 -33.70
CA ASP A 246 -1.45 1.95 -34.80
C ASP A 246 -2.25 3.22 -35.10
N ALA A 247 -3.58 3.08 -35.21
CA ALA A 247 -4.47 4.22 -35.43
C ALA A 247 -4.46 5.19 -34.24
N THR A 248 -4.44 4.65 -33.02
CA THR A 248 -4.34 5.44 -31.79
C THR A 248 -3.02 6.21 -31.73
N PHE A 249 -1.91 5.58 -32.11
CA PHE A 249 -0.62 6.23 -32.20
C PHE A 249 -0.63 7.36 -33.25
N ALA A 250 -1.14 7.10 -34.46
CA ALA A 250 -1.23 8.11 -35.51
C ALA A 250 -2.01 9.35 -35.05
N GLN A 251 -3.08 9.14 -34.29
CA GLN A 251 -3.93 10.22 -33.78
C GLN A 251 -3.37 10.94 -32.55
N TYR A 252 -2.76 10.22 -31.61
CA TYR A 252 -2.41 10.71 -30.28
C TYR A 252 -0.92 10.61 -29.95
N ASN A 253 -0.04 10.55 -30.94
CA ASN A 253 1.42 10.39 -30.74
C ASN A 253 2.07 11.52 -29.92
N ARG A 254 1.45 12.70 -29.77
CA ARG A 254 2.02 13.85 -29.01
C ARG A 254 3.45 14.22 -29.45
N GLY A 255 3.80 14.00 -30.72
CA GLY A 255 5.14 14.28 -31.27
C GLY A 255 6.15 13.14 -31.10
N PHE A 256 5.79 12.02 -30.47
CA PHE A 256 6.64 10.83 -30.45
C PHE A 256 6.71 10.19 -31.84
N THR A 257 7.93 9.89 -32.30
CA THR A 257 8.17 9.12 -33.53
C THR A 257 8.36 7.64 -33.26
N ASP A 258 8.78 7.28 -32.04
CA ASP A 258 8.88 5.89 -31.57
C ASP A 258 7.61 5.49 -30.80
N LYS A 259 7.01 4.38 -31.20
CA LYS A 259 5.75 3.90 -30.61
C LYS A 259 5.96 3.33 -29.21
N ALA A 260 7.11 2.71 -28.93
CA ALA A 260 7.38 2.15 -27.61
C ALA A 260 7.57 3.28 -26.58
N ASP A 261 8.25 4.37 -26.94
CA ASP A 261 8.35 5.58 -26.13
C ASP A 261 6.98 6.20 -25.84
N TRP A 262 6.13 6.29 -26.87
CA TRP A 262 4.76 6.78 -26.71
C TRP A 262 3.93 5.89 -25.78
N ARG A 263 4.02 4.56 -25.90
CA ARG A 263 3.32 3.62 -25.01
C ARG A 263 3.78 3.79 -23.56
N ARG A 264 5.09 3.90 -23.32
CA ARG A 264 5.64 4.21 -21.98
C ARG A 264 5.13 5.54 -21.46
N ASP A 265 5.07 6.56 -22.31
CA ASP A 265 4.54 7.88 -21.93
C ASP A 265 3.05 7.82 -21.55
N ASN A 266 2.23 7.03 -22.25
CA ASN A 266 0.82 6.83 -21.87
C ASN A 266 0.67 6.28 -20.44
N ILE A 267 1.53 5.33 -20.06
CA ILE A 267 1.53 4.76 -18.70
C ILE A 267 2.11 5.75 -17.68
N ASN A 268 3.17 6.47 -18.04
CA ASN A 268 3.75 7.55 -17.22
C ASN A 268 2.68 8.61 -16.87
N LEU A 269 1.88 9.01 -17.86
CA LEU A 269 0.77 9.94 -17.64
C LEU A 269 -0.24 9.36 -16.65
N LEU A 270 -0.65 8.09 -16.79
CA LEU A 270 -1.56 7.46 -15.84
C LEU A 270 -1.04 7.54 -14.41
N VAL A 271 0.19 7.11 -14.18
CA VAL A 271 0.81 7.03 -12.83
C VAL A 271 0.94 8.42 -12.23
N ARG A 272 1.50 9.37 -12.97
CA ARG A 272 1.71 10.75 -12.51
C ARG A 272 0.40 11.47 -12.20
N GLU A 273 -0.56 11.40 -13.11
CA GLU A 273 -1.85 12.08 -12.97
C GLU A 273 -2.71 11.43 -11.86
N MET A 274 -2.66 10.10 -11.70
CA MET A 274 -3.35 9.41 -10.62
C MET A 274 -2.81 9.84 -9.25
N ASN A 275 -1.48 9.88 -9.08
CA ASN A 275 -0.87 10.40 -7.85
C ASN A 275 -1.38 11.83 -7.57
N ALA A 276 -1.29 12.72 -8.56
CA ALA A 276 -1.73 14.10 -8.41
C ALA A 276 -3.21 14.21 -7.99
N LYS A 277 -4.12 13.43 -8.60
CA LYS A 277 -5.54 13.39 -8.23
C LYS A 277 -5.76 12.88 -6.81
N ILE A 278 -5.05 11.82 -6.40
CA ILE A 278 -5.11 11.29 -5.03
C ILE A 278 -4.67 12.36 -4.04
N LYS A 279 -3.52 13.01 -4.27
CA LYS A 279 -2.98 14.00 -3.34
C LYS A 279 -3.86 15.25 -3.24
N ALA A 280 -4.49 15.66 -4.34
CA ALA A 280 -5.45 16.75 -4.35
C ALA A 280 -6.70 16.45 -3.52
N ALA A 281 -7.20 15.20 -3.55
CA ALA A 281 -8.40 14.80 -2.82
C ALA A 281 -8.13 14.44 -1.35
N LYS A 282 -7.09 13.63 -1.12
CA LYS A 282 -6.72 13.07 0.19
C LYS A 282 -5.19 12.98 0.30
N PRO A 283 -4.49 14.05 0.72
CA PRO A 283 -3.02 14.13 0.68
C PRO A 283 -2.27 13.07 1.49
N TRP A 284 -2.93 12.45 2.48
CA TRP A 284 -2.38 11.36 3.28
C TRP A 284 -2.51 9.97 2.62
N VAL A 285 -3.35 9.80 1.61
CA VAL A 285 -3.55 8.50 0.94
C VAL A 285 -2.31 8.19 0.12
N LYS A 286 -1.72 7.02 0.38
CA LYS A 286 -0.51 6.55 -0.27
C LYS A 286 -0.84 6.05 -1.67
N PHE A 287 0.00 6.31 -2.66
CA PHE A 287 -0.11 5.70 -3.97
C PHE A 287 1.11 4.84 -4.24
N GLY A 288 0.91 3.58 -4.61
CA GLY A 288 2.03 2.74 -5.00
C GLY A 288 1.68 1.69 -6.03
N VAL A 289 2.74 1.12 -6.59
CA VAL A 289 2.67 0.21 -7.72
C VAL A 289 3.50 -1.04 -7.43
N SER A 290 2.97 -2.21 -7.77
CA SER A 290 3.64 -3.50 -7.71
C SER A 290 4.00 -3.99 -9.11
N PRO A 291 5.13 -3.54 -9.69
CA PRO A 291 5.53 -3.94 -11.03
C PRO A 291 6.26 -5.28 -11.04
N PHE A 292 6.64 -5.75 -12.23
CA PHE A 292 7.59 -6.85 -12.38
C PHE A 292 8.88 -6.57 -11.60
N GLY A 293 9.51 -7.65 -11.14
CA GLY A 293 10.81 -7.55 -10.47
C GLY A 293 11.98 -7.15 -11.37
N ILE A 294 11.86 -7.20 -12.69
CA ILE A 294 12.90 -6.74 -13.64
C ILE A 294 12.35 -5.55 -14.43
N TRP A 295 12.97 -4.37 -14.25
CA TRP A 295 12.70 -3.19 -15.09
C TRP A 295 13.33 -3.36 -16.47
N ARG A 296 14.66 -3.50 -16.50
CA ARG A 296 15.49 -3.82 -17.67
C ARG A 296 16.70 -4.63 -17.23
N ASN A 297 17.21 -5.45 -18.13
CA ASN A 297 18.45 -6.19 -18.00
C ASN A 297 19.64 -5.28 -18.33
N ALA A 298 20.78 -5.51 -17.68
CA ALA A 298 22.02 -4.76 -17.91
C ALA A 298 22.51 -4.81 -19.37
N SER A 299 22.15 -5.88 -20.10
CA SER A 299 22.45 -6.04 -21.53
C SER A 299 21.63 -5.12 -22.44
N ALA A 300 20.46 -4.65 -22.00
CA ALA A 300 19.60 -3.73 -22.74
C ALA A 300 19.79 -2.26 -22.30
N ASP A 301 20.18 -2.04 -21.05
CA ASP A 301 20.41 -0.72 -20.47
C ASP A 301 21.50 -0.82 -19.39
N PRO A 302 22.56 0.00 -19.39
CA PRO A 302 23.60 -0.06 -18.37
C PRO A 302 23.11 0.22 -16.95
N ASN A 303 21.92 0.81 -16.78
CA ASN A 303 21.27 0.98 -15.48
C ASN A 303 20.42 -0.23 -15.06
N GLY A 304 20.30 -1.25 -15.91
CA GLY A 304 19.50 -2.45 -15.67
C GLY A 304 20.11 -3.39 -14.65
N SER A 305 19.33 -4.37 -14.22
CA SER A 305 19.76 -5.42 -13.30
C SER A 305 20.60 -6.48 -14.01
N ASP A 306 21.53 -7.12 -13.30
CA ASP A 306 22.28 -8.28 -13.81
C ASP A 306 21.37 -9.52 -13.85
N THR A 307 20.52 -9.53 -14.88
CA THR A 307 19.48 -10.52 -15.15
C THR A 307 19.32 -10.73 -16.65
N THR A 308 18.62 -11.79 -17.04
CA THR A 308 18.27 -12.07 -18.44
C THR A 308 16.77 -12.32 -18.66
N GLY A 309 15.94 -12.07 -17.64
CA GLY A 309 14.51 -12.29 -17.67
C GLY A 309 13.72 -11.22 -18.43
N SER A 310 12.39 -11.36 -18.41
CA SER A 310 11.47 -10.41 -19.06
C SER A 310 11.50 -9.03 -18.41
N GLN A 311 11.48 -7.98 -19.24
CA GLN A 311 11.72 -6.59 -18.84
C GLN A 311 10.44 -5.74 -18.89
N SER A 312 10.00 -5.20 -17.75
CA SER A 312 8.75 -4.43 -17.67
C SER A 312 8.71 -3.23 -18.62
N TYR A 313 9.86 -2.57 -18.79
CA TYR A 313 10.03 -1.41 -19.65
C TYR A 313 9.68 -1.71 -21.11
N ASP A 314 10.06 -2.90 -21.58
CA ASP A 314 9.98 -3.28 -22.99
C ASP A 314 8.66 -4.00 -23.31
N ILE A 315 8.21 -4.92 -22.44
CA ILE A 315 7.11 -5.83 -22.79
C ILE A 315 5.72 -5.36 -22.36
N ILE A 316 5.63 -4.49 -21.34
CA ILE A 316 4.36 -3.95 -20.83
C ILE A 316 4.39 -2.43 -20.68
N SER A 317 5.44 -1.76 -21.19
CA SER A 317 5.61 -0.31 -21.20
C SER A 317 5.62 0.34 -19.81
N ALA A 318 6.12 -0.40 -18.80
CA ALA A 318 6.21 0.06 -17.42
C ALA A 318 7.62 0.57 -17.08
N ASP A 319 7.81 1.90 -17.14
CA ASP A 319 9.08 2.56 -16.83
C ASP A 319 9.21 2.90 -15.34
N THR A 320 9.30 1.84 -14.54
CA THR A 320 9.32 1.89 -13.07
C THR A 320 10.48 2.71 -12.50
N ARG A 321 11.66 2.65 -13.15
CA ARG A 321 12.80 3.49 -12.75
C ARG A 321 12.44 4.97 -12.83
N LYS A 322 11.77 5.41 -13.90
CA LYS A 322 11.31 6.80 -14.02
C LYS A 322 10.30 7.16 -12.94
N TRP A 323 9.33 6.30 -12.65
CA TRP A 323 8.33 6.56 -11.59
C TRP A 323 8.98 6.75 -10.22
N VAL A 324 10.03 5.98 -9.92
CA VAL A 324 10.80 6.12 -8.68
C VAL A 324 11.63 7.40 -8.67
N LYS A 325 12.39 7.67 -9.73
CA LYS A 325 13.30 8.83 -9.77
C LYS A 325 12.58 10.16 -9.83
N GLU A 326 11.39 10.20 -10.44
CA GLU A 326 10.51 11.38 -10.47
C GLU A 326 9.53 11.42 -9.29
N GLU A 327 9.57 10.42 -8.40
CA GLU A 327 8.74 10.32 -7.20
C GLU A 327 7.23 10.41 -7.49
N TRP A 328 6.78 9.80 -8.59
CA TRP A 328 5.37 9.74 -8.99
C TRP A 328 4.56 8.68 -8.22
N VAL A 329 5.22 7.92 -7.35
CA VAL A 329 4.63 6.95 -6.42
C VAL A 329 5.22 7.19 -5.03
N ASP A 330 4.45 6.93 -3.98
CA ASP A 330 4.95 6.97 -2.61
C ASP A 330 5.67 5.67 -2.22
N TYR A 331 5.27 4.55 -2.82
CA TYR A 331 5.94 3.27 -2.63
C TYR A 331 5.96 2.42 -3.90
N ILE A 332 6.92 1.52 -3.98
CA ILE A 332 7.05 0.52 -5.05
C ILE A 332 7.24 -0.88 -4.47
N VAL A 333 6.60 -1.87 -5.11
CA VAL A 333 6.61 -3.27 -4.66
C VAL A 333 7.03 -4.21 -5.80
N PRO A 334 8.31 -4.23 -6.21
CA PRO A 334 8.76 -5.16 -7.24
C PRO A 334 8.43 -6.61 -6.86
N GLN A 335 7.81 -7.32 -7.81
CA GLN A 335 7.45 -8.73 -7.70
C GLN A 335 8.70 -9.61 -7.89
N LEU A 336 9.46 -9.83 -6.81
CA LEU A 336 10.67 -10.66 -6.81
C LEU A 336 10.31 -12.14 -6.62
N TYR A 337 9.64 -12.71 -7.62
CA TYR A 337 9.04 -14.05 -7.54
C TYR A 337 9.99 -15.17 -7.99
N TRP A 338 11.25 -15.09 -7.58
CA TRP A 338 12.31 -16.04 -7.91
C TRP A 338 13.05 -16.43 -6.63
N TYR A 339 13.65 -17.62 -6.62
CA TYR A 339 14.42 -18.09 -5.47
C TYR A 339 15.82 -17.44 -5.44
N ILE A 340 16.45 -17.43 -4.27
CA ILE A 340 17.84 -17.00 -4.11
C ILE A 340 18.75 -17.94 -4.91
N GLY A 341 19.52 -17.38 -5.83
CA GLY A 341 20.40 -18.12 -6.72
C GLY A 341 19.78 -18.50 -8.07
N GLN A 342 18.59 -17.97 -8.43
CA GLN A 342 17.99 -18.16 -9.76
C GLN A 342 18.71 -17.36 -10.87
N TYR A 343 19.99 -17.66 -11.05
CA TYR A 343 20.91 -16.99 -11.97
C TYR A 343 21.09 -17.81 -13.27
N PRO A 344 21.20 -17.17 -14.46
CA PRO A 344 21.22 -15.73 -14.71
C PRO A 344 19.85 -15.08 -14.92
N ALA A 345 18.76 -15.85 -14.87
CA ALA A 345 17.45 -15.36 -15.27
C ALA A 345 16.95 -14.19 -14.41
N ALA A 346 16.89 -14.36 -13.09
CA ALA A 346 16.26 -13.41 -12.18
C ALA A 346 16.61 -13.73 -10.71
N ASP A 347 17.89 -13.69 -10.35
CA ASP A 347 18.32 -14.04 -9.00
C ASP A 347 17.80 -13.02 -7.97
N TYR A 348 17.05 -13.49 -6.98
CA TYR A 348 16.54 -12.68 -5.87
C TYR A 348 17.67 -11.87 -5.21
N ALA A 349 18.84 -12.50 -5.00
CA ALA A 349 19.98 -11.90 -4.34
C ALA A 349 20.65 -10.77 -5.14
N ARG A 350 20.36 -10.67 -6.44
CA ARG A 350 20.82 -9.57 -7.31
C ARG A 350 19.76 -8.49 -7.48
N LEU A 351 18.48 -8.87 -7.45
CA LEU A 351 17.38 -7.94 -7.65
C LEU A 351 17.12 -7.06 -6.42
N VAL A 352 17.24 -7.59 -5.20
CA VAL A 352 17.07 -6.80 -3.96
C VAL A 352 18.04 -5.60 -3.91
N PRO A 353 19.38 -5.78 -3.99
CA PRO A 353 20.31 -4.64 -4.00
C PRO A 353 20.07 -3.68 -5.17
N TRP A 354 19.68 -4.19 -6.34
CA TRP A 354 19.39 -3.34 -7.49
C TRP A 354 18.20 -2.40 -7.24
N TRP A 355 17.11 -2.93 -6.66
CA TRP A 355 15.94 -2.12 -6.29
C TRP A 355 16.22 -1.16 -5.15
N ALA A 356 17.01 -1.58 -4.14
CA ALA A 356 17.47 -0.69 -3.08
C ALA A 356 18.21 0.52 -3.65
N GLU A 357 19.08 0.31 -4.65
CA GLU A 357 19.77 1.41 -5.34
C GLU A 357 18.82 2.31 -6.15
N GLN A 358 17.73 1.76 -6.70
CA GLN A 358 16.76 2.57 -7.44
C GLN A 358 16.04 3.58 -6.54
N VAL A 359 15.73 3.21 -5.29
CA VAL A 359 15.07 4.12 -4.33
C VAL A 359 16.05 4.96 -3.51
N ARG A 360 17.35 4.63 -3.51
CA ARG A 360 18.35 5.40 -2.79
C ARG A 360 18.31 6.88 -3.20
N GLY A 361 18.22 7.75 -2.20
CA GLY A 361 18.16 9.21 -2.38
C GLY A 361 16.79 9.76 -2.79
N THR A 362 15.76 8.91 -2.89
CA THR A 362 14.37 9.35 -3.14
C THR A 362 13.51 9.19 -1.89
N ARG A 363 12.28 9.71 -1.93
CA ARG A 363 11.27 9.56 -0.88
C ARG A 363 10.35 8.34 -1.13
N VAL A 364 10.61 7.58 -2.19
CA VAL A 364 9.83 6.38 -2.53
C VAL A 364 10.23 5.23 -1.64
N GLN A 365 9.26 4.63 -0.95
CA GLN A 365 9.51 3.47 -0.10
C GLN A 365 9.56 2.18 -0.93
N LEU A 366 10.55 1.33 -0.66
CA LEU A 366 10.67 0.01 -1.28
C LEU A 366 10.11 -1.07 -0.36
N TYR A 367 9.17 -1.83 -0.89
CA TYR A 367 8.72 -3.10 -0.30
C TYR A 367 8.98 -4.24 -1.29
N ILE A 368 9.12 -5.47 -0.84
CA ILE A 368 9.37 -6.60 -1.75
C ILE A 368 8.13 -7.50 -1.86
N GLY A 369 7.72 -7.81 -3.10
CA GLY A 369 6.69 -8.81 -3.37
C GLY A 369 7.26 -10.22 -3.18
N GLN A 370 6.63 -11.02 -2.31
CA GLN A 370 7.03 -12.39 -1.99
C GLN A 370 6.11 -13.40 -2.68
N ALA A 371 6.68 -14.46 -3.24
CA ALA A 371 5.96 -15.49 -4.01
C ALA A 371 5.55 -16.70 -3.16
N ASP A 372 4.74 -16.49 -2.12
CA ASP A 372 4.20 -17.56 -1.27
C ASP A 372 3.51 -18.65 -2.11
N TYR A 373 2.92 -18.30 -3.27
CA TYR A 373 2.30 -19.24 -4.18
C TYR A 373 3.23 -20.30 -4.79
N LYS A 374 4.54 -20.03 -4.87
CA LYS A 374 5.52 -21.00 -5.38
C LYS A 374 6.06 -21.93 -4.30
N SER A 375 6.06 -21.48 -3.04
CA SER A 375 6.58 -22.26 -1.92
C SER A 375 5.84 -23.59 -1.76
N GLY A 376 6.60 -24.68 -1.79
CA GLY A 376 6.09 -26.04 -1.66
C GLY A 376 5.21 -26.52 -2.82
N ASP A 377 5.18 -25.83 -3.96
CA ASP A 377 4.46 -26.27 -5.15
C ASP A 377 5.43 -26.89 -6.18
N PRO A 378 5.32 -28.20 -6.47
CA PRO A 378 6.23 -28.90 -7.37
C PRO A 378 6.29 -28.32 -8.78
N ALA A 379 5.24 -27.60 -9.21
CA ALA A 379 5.18 -26.98 -10.53
C ALA A 379 6.28 -25.90 -10.74
N TYR A 380 6.86 -25.36 -9.67
CA TYR A 380 7.89 -24.33 -9.74
C TYR A 380 9.32 -24.85 -9.52
N GLY A 381 9.49 -26.16 -9.32
CA GLY A 381 10.79 -26.82 -9.23
C GLY A 381 11.31 -27.00 -7.79
N SER A 382 12.40 -27.76 -7.66
CA SER A 382 12.92 -28.25 -6.37
C SER A 382 13.45 -27.16 -5.44
N PHE A 383 13.90 -26.01 -5.96
CA PHE A 383 14.39 -24.91 -5.12
C PHE A 383 13.27 -24.32 -4.22
N TRP A 384 12.03 -24.30 -4.71
CA TRP A 384 10.86 -23.88 -3.93
C TRP A 384 10.37 -24.93 -2.92
N MET A 385 11.00 -26.11 -2.87
CA MET A 385 10.76 -27.12 -1.84
C MET A 385 11.56 -26.87 -0.55
N ASN A 386 12.36 -25.80 -0.53
CA ASN A 386 13.07 -25.37 0.66
C ASN A 386 12.11 -24.65 1.63
N PRO A 387 11.80 -25.20 2.82
CA PRO A 387 10.93 -24.53 3.79
C PRO A 387 11.47 -23.18 4.26
N GLN A 388 12.79 -22.96 4.15
CA GLN A 388 13.45 -21.72 4.56
C GLN A 388 13.52 -20.65 3.48
N GLU A 389 13.06 -20.91 2.25
CA GLU A 389 13.29 -20.00 1.12
C GLU A 389 12.73 -18.59 1.38
N LEU A 390 11.47 -18.51 1.82
CA LEU A 390 10.83 -17.24 2.14
C LEU A 390 11.46 -16.56 3.38
N SER A 391 11.93 -17.32 4.37
CA SER A 391 12.64 -16.75 5.53
C SER A 391 14.00 -16.16 5.11
N ASN A 392 14.72 -16.86 4.24
CA ASN A 392 15.99 -16.39 3.69
C ASN A 392 15.82 -15.11 2.87
N HIS A 393 14.73 -14.98 2.11
CA HIS A 393 14.37 -13.73 1.43
C HIS A 393 14.26 -12.56 2.42
N LEU A 394 13.51 -12.75 3.51
CA LEU A 394 13.30 -11.72 4.53
C LEU A 394 14.58 -11.40 5.29
N THR A 395 15.45 -12.39 5.52
CA THR A 395 16.80 -12.21 6.06
C THR A 395 17.66 -11.34 5.15
N LEU A 396 17.67 -11.63 3.84
CA LEU A 396 18.41 -10.81 2.87
C LEU A 396 17.88 -9.37 2.84
N ASN A 397 16.57 -9.20 2.79
CA ASN A 397 15.93 -7.88 2.74
C ASN A 397 16.35 -6.98 3.90
N ARG A 398 16.51 -7.55 5.12
CA ARG A 398 16.98 -6.82 6.31
C ARG A 398 18.40 -6.26 6.19
N SER A 399 19.20 -6.77 5.25
CA SER A 399 20.56 -6.27 5.01
C SER A 399 20.58 -4.95 4.22
N TYR A 400 19.42 -4.48 3.74
CA TYR A 400 19.27 -3.27 2.95
C TYR A 400 18.31 -2.29 3.66
N PRO A 401 18.80 -1.18 4.24
CA PRO A 401 17.95 -0.25 4.98
C PRO A 401 16.87 0.42 4.11
N GLU A 402 17.03 0.41 2.78
CA GLU A 402 16.02 0.89 1.84
C GLU A 402 14.80 -0.04 1.75
N VAL A 403 14.94 -1.32 2.09
CA VAL A 403 13.83 -2.28 2.06
C VAL A 403 13.03 -2.17 3.36
N LEU A 404 11.89 -1.50 3.27
CA LEU A 404 11.06 -1.14 4.42
C LEU A 404 9.93 -2.13 4.70
N GLY A 405 9.83 -3.24 3.96
CA GLY A 405 8.75 -4.20 4.16
C GLY A 405 8.57 -5.24 3.06
N ASN A 406 7.53 -6.05 3.22
CA ASN A 406 7.18 -7.14 2.30
C ASN A 406 5.67 -7.22 2.08
N VAL A 407 5.28 -7.68 0.89
CA VAL A 407 3.89 -8.00 0.55
C VAL A 407 3.81 -9.41 -0.01
N HIS A 408 2.99 -10.26 0.59
CA HIS A 408 2.93 -11.70 0.30
C HIS A 408 1.85 -12.02 -0.75
N PHE A 409 2.25 -12.71 -1.84
CA PHE A 409 1.36 -13.14 -2.93
C PHE A 409 1.11 -14.67 -2.89
N SER A 410 -0.10 -15.12 -2.58
CA SER A 410 -1.25 -14.35 -2.06
C SER A 410 -1.83 -14.95 -0.78
N ALA A 411 -2.85 -14.30 -0.22
CA ALA A 411 -3.42 -14.63 1.08
C ALA A 411 -3.80 -16.12 1.23
N VAL A 412 -4.29 -16.79 0.18
CA VAL A 412 -4.59 -18.22 0.23
C VAL A 412 -3.35 -19.09 0.43
N GLN A 413 -2.19 -18.73 -0.14
CA GLN A 413 -0.97 -19.50 0.08
C GLN A 413 -0.29 -19.17 1.40
N VAL A 414 -0.39 -17.92 1.87
CA VAL A 414 -0.04 -17.55 3.24
C VAL A 414 -0.82 -18.43 4.23
N ARG A 415 -2.14 -18.56 4.05
CA ARG A 415 -3.02 -19.42 4.87
C ARG A 415 -2.72 -20.91 4.71
N ALA A 416 -2.43 -21.36 3.48
CA ALA A 416 -2.12 -22.75 3.22
C ALA A 416 -0.81 -23.19 3.91
N ASN A 417 0.13 -22.25 4.12
CA ASN A 417 1.35 -22.46 4.89
C ASN A 417 2.08 -23.74 4.46
N ARG A 418 2.28 -23.90 3.15
CA ARG A 418 2.95 -25.08 2.61
C ARG A 418 4.36 -25.16 3.18
N LEU A 419 4.78 -26.38 3.50
CA LEU A 419 6.06 -26.68 4.17
C LEU A 419 6.23 -26.06 5.58
N GLY A 420 5.20 -25.41 6.13
CA GLY A 420 5.36 -24.60 7.33
C GLY A 420 6.09 -23.27 7.10
N ALA A 421 6.30 -22.86 5.84
CA ALA A 421 7.12 -21.70 5.49
C ALA A 421 6.57 -20.38 6.07
N THR A 422 5.24 -20.21 6.16
CA THR A 422 4.60 -19.04 6.78
C THR A 422 4.91 -18.96 8.27
N ASP A 423 4.79 -20.10 8.97
CA ASP A 423 5.09 -20.13 10.40
C ASP A 423 6.57 -19.83 10.67
N ILE A 424 7.47 -20.36 9.82
CA ILE A 424 8.91 -20.13 9.92
C ILE A 424 9.23 -18.64 9.76
N TYR A 425 8.82 -18.01 8.66
CA TYR A 425 9.16 -16.60 8.46
C TYR A 425 8.45 -15.70 9.49
N ALA A 426 7.24 -16.06 9.93
CA ALA A 426 6.53 -15.26 10.92
C ALA A 426 7.23 -15.33 12.29
N ALA A 427 7.71 -16.50 12.69
CA ALA A 427 8.46 -16.68 13.93
C ALA A 427 9.81 -15.95 13.90
N GLU A 428 10.54 -16.02 12.78
CA GLU A 428 11.88 -15.44 12.66
C GLU A 428 11.85 -13.92 12.38
N HIS A 429 10.82 -13.43 11.68
CA HIS A 429 10.79 -12.05 11.19
C HIS A 429 9.66 -11.18 11.73
N TYR A 430 8.52 -11.76 12.12
CA TYR A 430 7.33 -11.04 12.54
C TYR A 430 6.94 -11.34 14.00
N SER A 431 7.90 -11.70 14.85
CA SER A 431 7.69 -12.08 16.26
C SER A 431 7.17 -10.95 17.16
N ARG A 432 7.32 -9.69 16.73
CA ARG A 432 6.77 -8.50 17.39
C ARG A 432 5.88 -7.72 16.42
N PRO A 433 4.86 -6.99 16.90
CA PRO A 433 4.19 -5.98 16.11
C PRO A 433 5.19 -4.99 15.51
N ALA A 434 4.86 -4.41 14.36
CA ALA A 434 5.65 -3.35 13.76
C ALA A 434 4.74 -2.21 13.32
N LEU A 435 5.23 -0.99 13.46
CA LEU A 435 4.55 0.19 12.94
C LEU A 435 4.75 0.28 11.43
N VAL A 436 3.81 0.91 10.73
CA VAL A 436 3.98 1.22 9.32
C VAL A 436 5.14 2.23 9.15
N PRO A 437 6.00 2.10 8.13
CA PRO A 437 7.04 3.09 7.84
C PRO A 437 6.44 4.48 7.60
N THR A 438 7.07 5.52 8.14
CA THR A 438 6.58 6.90 8.01
C THR A 438 6.87 7.45 6.63
N MET A 439 5.91 8.13 6.04
CA MET A 439 6.09 8.94 4.81
C MET A 439 6.12 10.42 5.21
N THR A 440 7.24 10.85 5.79
CA THR A 440 7.38 12.20 6.39
C THR A 440 7.25 13.33 5.36
N HIS A 441 7.37 13.02 4.08
CA HIS A 441 7.17 13.94 2.97
C HIS A 441 5.71 14.24 2.66
N LEU A 442 4.78 13.43 3.17
CA LEU A 442 3.36 13.71 3.08
C LEU A 442 2.92 14.65 4.22
N PRO A 443 1.89 15.49 3.98
CA PRO A 443 1.42 16.44 4.97
C PRO A 443 1.01 15.76 6.27
N HIS A 444 1.51 16.25 7.40
CA HIS A 444 1.19 15.74 8.74
C HIS A 444 1.14 16.88 9.76
N LYS A 445 0.50 16.62 10.90
CA LYS A 445 0.56 17.49 12.08
C LYS A 445 1.05 16.67 13.28
N PRO A 446 2.05 17.17 14.04
CA PRO A 446 2.53 16.47 15.23
C PRO A 446 1.40 16.22 16.24
N LEU A 447 1.42 15.03 16.83
CA LEU A 447 0.51 14.63 17.91
C LEU A 447 1.18 14.81 19.29
N LEU A 448 0.38 15.15 20.28
CA LEU A 448 0.72 15.12 21.70
C LEU A 448 0.78 13.69 22.21
N PHE A 449 1.54 13.48 23.28
CA PHE A 449 1.56 12.20 23.97
C PHE A 449 0.19 11.89 24.59
N PRO A 450 -0.28 10.63 24.54
CA PRO A 450 -1.47 10.22 25.25
C PRO A 450 -1.22 10.18 26.76
N VAL A 451 -2.29 10.28 27.56
CA VAL A 451 -2.22 10.18 29.02
C VAL A 451 -2.83 8.87 29.48
N VAL A 452 -1.99 7.94 29.93
CA VAL A 452 -2.44 6.65 30.50
C VAL A 452 -3.06 6.90 31.88
N THR A 453 -4.38 6.76 31.96
CA THR A 453 -5.16 7.01 33.17
C THR A 453 -5.20 5.79 34.09
N LYS A 454 -5.09 4.58 33.52
CA LYS A 454 -5.20 3.32 34.28
C LYS A 454 -4.34 2.21 33.65
N ALA A 455 -3.74 1.40 34.52
CA ALA A 455 -3.20 0.07 34.21
C ALA A 455 -3.61 -0.84 35.38
N GLN A 456 -4.40 -1.88 35.10
CA GLN A 456 -4.95 -2.76 36.14
C GLN A 456 -4.90 -4.21 35.70
N ARG A 457 -4.50 -5.11 36.61
CA ARG A 457 -4.66 -6.56 36.43
C ARG A 457 -6.12 -6.96 36.45
N GLU A 458 -6.51 -7.74 35.46
CA GLU A 458 -7.79 -8.39 35.28
C GLU A 458 -7.55 -9.89 35.05
N ALA A 459 -8.62 -10.69 34.99
CA ALA A 459 -8.50 -12.14 34.86
C ALA A 459 -7.84 -12.58 33.53
N ASP A 460 -7.92 -11.75 32.51
CA ASP A 460 -7.44 -11.98 31.14
C ASP A 460 -6.15 -11.22 30.80
N GLY A 461 -5.56 -10.47 31.75
CA GLY A 461 -4.31 -9.74 31.52
C GLY A 461 -4.20 -8.40 32.25
N VAL A 462 -3.51 -7.42 31.65
CA VAL A 462 -3.45 -6.05 32.15
C VAL A 462 -4.26 -5.11 31.26
N ARG A 463 -5.36 -4.57 31.77
CA ARG A 463 -6.14 -3.54 31.07
C ARG A 463 -5.50 -2.17 31.23
N LEU A 464 -5.19 -1.56 30.10
CA LEU A 464 -4.81 -0.16 29.98
C LEU A 464 -6.02 0.69 29.62
N SER A 465 -6.04 1.92 30.13
CA SER A 465 -6.95 2.97 29.68
C SER A 465 -6.19 4.28 29.56
N TRP A 466 -6.46 5.04 28.50
CA TRP A 466 -5.81 6.33 28.25
C TRP A 466 -6.75 7.32 27.56
N ARG A 467 -6.33 8.58 27.53
CA ARG A 467 -6.99 9.65 26.79
C ARG A 467 -5.98 10.33 25.88
N GLN A 468 -6.40 10.66 24.66
CA GLN A 468 -5.62 11.51 23.78
C GLN A 468 -6.00 12.98 24.08
N PRO A 469 -5.05 13.84 24.47
CA PRO A 469 -5.29 15.27 24.56
C PRO A 469 -5.80 15.82 23.22
N ALA A 470 -6.74 16.77 23.26
CA ALA A 470 -7.26 17.37 22.03
C ALA A 470 -6.20 18.25 21.36
N ASP A 471 -5.75 17.87 20.15
CA ASP A 471 -4.70 18.59 19.44
C ASP A 471 -4.90 18.73 17.92
N GLY A 472 -6.10 18.46 17.40
CA GLY A 472 -6.44 18.76 16.01
C GLY A 472 -7.87 18.38 15.64
N ARG A 473 -8.43 19.03 14.61
CA ARG A 473 -9.63 18.57 13.90
C ARG A 473 -9.22 18.26 12.47
N GLY A 474 -9.49 17.05 12.00
CA GLY A 474 -9.13 16.57 10.66
C GLY A 474 -8.15 15.39 10.70
N PRO A 475 -7.99 14.66 9.59
CA PRO A 475 -7.27 13.38 9.55
C PRO A 475 -5.77 13.49 9.86
N LEU A 476 -5.20 14.70 9.77
CA LEU A 476 -3.76 14.94 9.97
C LEU A 476 -3.38 15.25 11.43
N GLY A 477 -4.34 15.56 12.30
CA GLY A 477 -4.10 15.96 13.69
C GLY A 477 -4.89 15.17 14.72
N THR A 478 -5.52 14.07 14.31
CA THR A 478 -6.21 13.13 15.20
C THR A 478 -5.39 11.84 15.24
N ALA A 479 -5.20 11.29 16.44
CA ALA A 479 -4.62 9.95 16.59
C ALA A 479 -5.47 8.94 15.80
N THR A 480 -4.86 8.29 14.81
CA THR A 480 -5.46 7.22 14.02
C THR A 480 -5.33 5.88 14.74
N SER A 481 -4.20 5.68 15.43
CA SER A 481 -3.92 4.49 16.22
C SER A 481 -2.97 4.80 17.37
N TYR A 482 -2.66 3.81 18.20
CA TYR A 482 -1.74 3.91 19.32
C TYR A 482 -0.78 2.72 19.31
N ALA A 483 0.48 2.95 19.71
CA ALA A 483 1.44 1.90 19.99
C ALA A 483 1.58 1.73 21.51
N ILE A 484 1.58 0.49 21.98
CA ILE A 484 1.66 0.14 23.39
C ILE A 484 3.00 -0.54 23.66
N TYR A 485 3.77 0.04 24.55
CA TYR A 485 5.07 -0.49 24.97
C TYR A 485 5.01 -1.03 26.39
N ARG A 486 5.65 -2.18 26.63
CA ARG A 486 5.78 -2.81 27.95
C ARG A 486 7.24 -3.07 28.29
N PHE A 487 7.60 -2.67 29.50
CA PHE A 487 8.90 -2.92 30.11
C PHE A 487 8.74 -3.74 31.39
N ASP A 488 9.66 -4.67 31.61
CA ASP A 488 9.67 -5.50 32.82
C ASP A 488 10.11 -4.66 34.03
N GLY A 489 9.43 -4.87 35.15
CA GLY A 489 9.69 -4.16 36.40
C GLY A 489 9.12 -2.73 36.43
N THR A 490 9.69 -1.91 37.32
CA THR A 490 9.29 -0.52 37.55
C THR A 490 10.36 0.49 37.10
N GLY A 491 11.28 0.06 36.25
CA GLY A 491 12.30 0.92 35.67
C GLY A 491 11.70 1.94 34.70
N LEU A 492 12.33 3.11 34.58
CA LEU A 492 11.97 4.11 33.58
C LEU A 492 12.70 3.80 32.27
N ALA A 493 11.98 3.90 31.16
CA ALA A 493 12.53 3.69 29.83
C ALA A 493 13.21 4.98 29.36
N GLY A 494 14.42 4.84 28.82
CA GLY A 494 15.14 5.89 28.11
C GLY A 494 14.71 6.01 26.65
N ARG A 495 15.24 7.01 25.95
CA ARG A 495 14.94 7.26 24.53
C ARG A 495 15.23 6.05 23.64
N CYS A 496 16.36 5.37 23.87
CA CYS A 496 16.79 4.26 23.02
C CYS A 496 15.97 2.98 23.20
N ASP A 497 15.25 2.86 24.32
CA ASP A 497 14.41 1.71 24.60
C ASP A 497 13.15 1.64 23.69
N PHE A 498 12.86 2.73 22.96
CA PHE A 498 11.81 2.83 21.95
C PHE A 498 12.35 2.81 20.52
N ALA A 499 13.65 2.56 20.32
CA ALA A 499 14.28 2.62 18.99
C ALA A 499 13.96 1.40 18.11
N ASP A 500 13.59 0.27 18.73
CA ASP A 500 13.14 -0.95 18.05
C ASP A 500 11.80 -1.47 18.63
N ALA A 501 11.31 -2.62 18.14
CA ALA A 501 10.04 -3.22 18.58
C ALA A 501 10.18 -4.20 19.75
N SER A 502 11.34 -4.29 20.41
CA SER A 502 11.57 -5.27 21.49
C SER A 502 10.58 -5.12 22.65
N HIS A 503 10.13 -3.88 22.90
CA HIS A 503 9.16 -3.53 23.92
C HIS A 503 7.76 -3.21 23.36
N LEU A 504 7.58 -3.22 22.04
CA LEU A 504 6.28 -2.99 21.41
C LEU A 504 5.43 -4.26 21.55
N VAL A 505 4.36 -4.19 22.36
CA VAL A 505 3.50 -5.35 22.65
C VAL A 505 2.16 -5.31 21.93
N GLY A 506 1.75 -4.15 21.41
CA GLY A 506 0.50 -4.04 20.68
C GLY A 506 0.37 -2.73 19.91
N THR A 507 -0.51 -2.75 18.92
CA THR A 507 -1.04 -1.55 18.28
C THR A 507 -2.55 -1.63 18.24
N VAL A 508 -3.23 -0.50 18.38
CA VAL A 508 -4.71 -0.48 18.38
C VAL A 508 -5.22 0.76 17.67
N ARG A 509 -6.29 0.59 16.89
CA ARG A 509 -6.98 1.69 16.22
C ARG A 509 -7.61 2.62 17.25
N ALA A 510 -7.58 3.92 17.01
CA ALA A 510 -8.36 4.84 17.79
C ALA A 510 -9.86 4.61 17.58
N THR A 511 -10.62 4.66 18.66
CA THR A 511 -12.09 4.63 18.64
C THR A 511 -12.64 6.04 18.86
N ASP A 512 -13.90 6.26 18.48
CA ASP A 512 -14.59 7.56 18.66
C ASP A 512 -14.78 7.94 20.15
N GLY A 513 -14.54 7.02 21.07
CA GLY A 513 -14.64 7.26 22.51
C GLY A 513 -13.54 8.20 23.04
N ALA A 514 -13.91 9.08 23.96
CA ALA A 514 -12.93 9.96 24.62
C ALA A 514 -11.88 9.19 25.45
N THR A 515 -12.20 7.97 25.89
CA THR A 515 -11.29 7.07 26.59
C THR A 515 -11.04 5.84 25.73
N GLN A 516 -9.76 5.56 25.51
CA GLN A 516 -9.28 4.41 24.76
C GLN A 516 -8.92 3.30 25.75
N SER A 517 -8.99 2.03 25.32
CA SER A 517 -8.63 0.89 26.16
C SER A 517 -8.08 -0.27 25.34
N TRP A 518 -7.17 -1.03 25.93
CA TRP A 518 -6.60 -2.25 25.38
C TRP A 518 -6.18 -3.18 26.53
N VAL A 519 -6.14 -4.49 26.28
CA VAL A 519 -5.76 -5.50 27.27
C VAL A 519 -4.50 -6.21 26.80
N ASP A 520 -3.45 -6.18 27.62
CA ASP A 520 -2.28 -7.02 27.44
C ASP A 520 -2.55 -8.43 27.97
N THR A 521 -2.94 -9.33 27.08
CA THR A 521 -3.19 -10.74 27.40
C THR A 521 -1.91 -11.57 27.56
N THR A 522 -0.75 -10.98 27.28
CA THR A 522 0.56 -11.65 27.38
C THR A 522 1.32 -11.31 28.66
N ALA A 523 0.77 -10.43 29.50
CA ALA A 523 1.36 -10.03 30.76
C ALA A 523 1.30 -11.18 31.78
N ALA A 524 2.46 -11.72 32.16
CA ALA A 524 2.55 -12.78 33.15
C ALA A 524 1.91 -12.40 34.50
N ASP A 525 1.29 -13.37 35.16
CA ASP A 525 0.68 -13.18 36.48
C ASP A 525 1.73 -12.86 37.55
N GLY A 526 1.39 -11.99 38.50
CA GLY A 526 2.28 -11.53 39.59
C GLY A 526 3.52 -10.72 39.18
N ALA A 527 3.83 -10.58 37.88
CA ALA A 527 4.94 -9.78 37.39
C ALA A 527 4.69 -8.27 37.56
N ARG A 528 5.75 -7.46 37.54
CA ARG A 528 5.60 -5.99 37.53
C ARG A 528 5.93 -5.48 36.16
N TYR A 529 5.18 -4.49 35.68
CA TYR A 529 5.44 -3.88 34.38
C TYR A 529 5.30 -2.36 34.43
N THR A 530 6.02 -1.71 33.53
CA THR A 530 5.86 -0.29 33.21
C THR A 530 5.36 -0.17 31.78
N TYR A 531 4.23 0.51 31.60
CA TYR A 531 3.62 0.74 30.29
C TYR A 531 3.80 2.17 29.83
N TYR A 532 3.97 2.31 28.52
CA TYR A 532 3.94 3.57 27.80
C TYR A 532 3.01 3.43 26.60
N VAL A 533 2.34 4.52 26.24
CA VAL A 533 1.53 4.58 25.02
C VAL A 533 2.01 5.77 24.20
N THR A 534 2.14 5.58 22.89
CA THR A 534 2.33 6.66 21.92
C THR A 534 1.11 6.73 20.99
N ALA A 535 0.84 7.92 20.45
CA ALA A 535 -0.19 8.13 19.45
C ALA A 535 0.44 8.13 18.06
N LEU A 536 -0.30 7.60 17.09
CA LEU A 536 0.10 7.50 15.69
C LEU A 536 -0.90 8.25 14.82
N ASP A 537 -0.42 9.13 13.94
CA ASP A 537 -1.27 9.78 12.96
C ASP A 537 -1.56 8.86 11.76
N ARG A 538 -2.23 9.41 10.74
CA ARG A 538 -2.62 8.69 9.52
C ARG A 538 -1.44 8.18 8.68
N LEU A 539 -0.25 8.74 8.91
CA LEU A 539 1.01 8.40 8.24
C LEU A 539 1.97 7.65 9.17
N ALA A 540 1.46 7.17 10.32
CA ALA A 540 2.19 6.49 11.37
C ALA A 540 3.33 7.32 12.00
N ASN A 541 3.29 8.65 11.88
CA ASN A 541 4.16 9.53 12.66
C ASN A 541 3.79 9.38 14.13
N GLU A 542 4.81 9.24 14.97
CA GLU A 542 4.62 8.84 16.37
C GLU A 542 4.84 10.03 17.30
N SER A 543 3.91 10.22 18.24
CA SER A 543 4.05 11.22 19.30
C SER A 543 5.10 10.80 20.33
N PRO A 544 5.54 11.73 21.22
CA PRO A 544 6.30 11.34 22.40
C PRO A 544 5.54 10.29 23.23
N ALA A 545 6.29 9.47 23.98
CA ALA A 545 5.69 8.50 24.90
C ALA A 545 4.93 9.20 26.04
N SER A 546 3.83 8.58 26.46
CA SER A 546 3.11 8.98 27.68
C SER A 546 4.04 8.98 28.90
N PRO A 547 3.69 9.65 30.00
CA PRO A 547 4.26 9.34 31.30
C PRO A 547 4.14 7.83 31.62
N PRO A 548 5.09 7.24 32.37
CA PRO A 548 5.07 5.82 32.71
C PRO A 548 3.84 5.46 33.53
N ARG A 549 3.24 4.31 33.23
CA ARG A 549 2.20 3.72 34.08
C ARG A 549 2.61 2.34 34.59
N PHE A 550 2.77 2.26 35.91
CA PHE A 550 3.13 1.02 36.59
C PHE A 550 1.90 0.15 36.86
N VAL A 551 2.07 -1.15 36.70
CA VAL A 551 1.17 -2.18 37.24
C VAL A 551 1.98 -3.08 38.17
N ARG A 552 1.38 -3.43 39.31
CA ARG A 552 1.98 -4.30 40.32
C ARG A 552 1.44 -5.71 40.24
#